data_AF-A0A838U1Q1-F1
#
_entry.id   AF-A0A838U1Q1-F1
#
_cell.length_a   1.000
_cell.length_b   1.000
_cell.length_c   1.000
_cell.angle_alpha   90.00
_cell.angle_beta   90.00
_cell.angle_gamma   90.00
#
_symmetry.space_group_name_H-M   'P 1'
#
loop_
_entity.id
_entity.type
_entity.pdbx_description
1 polymer ?
#
loop_
_entity_poly.entity_id
_entity_poly.type
_entity_poly.pdbx_seq_one_letter_code
_entity_poly.pdbx_strand_id
1 'polypeptide(L)' 'MIFSRKNKENSNGADTWARPEMNVTFRAEIMPGKSRDQRTFRIERVLPNGRVILYNFLGEHREGAFETINFLREKVRED' A
#
# COMPACT_ATOMS: atom_id res chain seq x y z
N MET A 1 7.45 11.00 -37.14
CA MET A 1 6.63 9.88 -36.64
C MET A 1 6.65 9.93 -35.11
N ILE A 2 5.47 10.02 -34.50
CA ILE A 2 5.27 10.15 -33.06
C ILE A 2 5.52 8.78 -32.43
N PHE A 3 6.61 8.61 -31.69
CA PHE A 3 6.82 7.38 -30.92
C PHE A 3 6.06 7.49 -29.61
N SER A 4 4.79 7.06 -29.65
CA SER A 4 4.00 6.74 -28.47
C SER A 4 4.78 5.74 -27.62
N ARG A 5 5.40 6.23 -26.54
CA ARG A 5 6.00 5.37 -25.52
C ARG A 5 4.86 4.67 -24.80
N LYS A 6 4.57 3.49 -25.32
CA LYS A 6 3.75 2.44 -24.72
C LYS A 6 4.05 2.39 -23.23
N ASN A 7 3.07 2.78 -22.43
CA ASN A 7 3.11 2.74 -20.98
C ASN A 7 3.26 1.26 -20.62
N LYS A 8 4.51 0.85 -20.35
CA LYS A 8 4.86 -0.53 -20.05
C LYS A 8 4.34 -0.80 -18.66
N GLU A 9 3.14 -1.36 -18.59
CA GLU A 9 2.63 -2.11 -17.44
C GLU A 9 3.73 -3.10 -17.05
N ASN A 10 4.53 -2.70 -16.07
CA ASN A 10 5.67 -3.46 -15.61
C ASN A 10 5.16 -4.48 -14.60
N SER A 11 4.42 -5.46 -15.10
CA SER A 11 4.22 -6.73 -14.42
C SER A 11 5.56 -7.51 -14.49
N ASN A 12 6.53 -7.09 -13.69
CA ASN A 12 7.71 -7.88 -13.36
C ASN A 12 7.70 -8.11 -11.86
N GLY A 13 7.78 -9.39 -11.47
CA GLY A 13 7.73 -9.87 -10.10
C GLY A 13 8.91 -9.40 -9.25
N ALA A 14 8.87 -8.14 -8.81
CA ALA A 14 9.29 -7.84 -7.46
C ALA A 14 8.18 -8.36 -6.53
N ASP A 15 8.57 -8.98 -5.43
CA ASP A 15 7.73 -9.34 -4.31
C ASP A 15 7.00 -8.07 -3.79
N THR A 16 5.93 -7.66 -4.47
CA THR A 16 5.35 -6.32 -4.29
C THR A 16 4.26 -6.45 -3.24
N TRP A 17 4.66 -6.31 -1.98
CA TRP A 17 3.81 -6.34 -0.79
C TRP A 17 2.66 -5.30 -0.81
N ALA A 18 2.74 -4.31 -1.71
CA ALA A 18 1.83 -3.18 -1.81
C ALA A 18 1.31 -2.97 -3.22
N ARG A 19 0.08 -2.48 -3.35
CA ARG A 19 -0.50 -2.03 -4.63
C ARG A 19 -1.17 -0.66 -4.44
N PRO A 20 -1.25 0.19 -5.48
CA PRO A 20 -2.13 1.34 -5.45
C PRO A 20 -3.56 0.93 -5.08
N GLU A 21 -4.29 1.81 -4.40
CA GLU A 21 -5.64 1.60 -3.86
C GLU A 21 -5.76 0.52 -2.77
N MET A 22 -4.68 -0.16 -2.39
CA MET A 22 -4.70 -1.17 -1.33
C MET A 22 -4.73 -0.54 0.06
N ASN A 23 -5.51 -1.12 0.97
CA ASN A 23 -5.53 -0.72 2.37
C ASN A 23 -4.35 -1.36 3.13
N VAL A 24 -3.64 -0.54 3.89
CA VAL A 24 -2.53 -0.95 4.76
C VAL A 24 -2.74 -0.39 6.15
N THR A 25 -2.44 -1.18 7.16
CA THR A 25 -2.61 -0.79 8.56
C THR A 25 -1.25 -0.59 9.21
N PHE A 26 -0.99 0.57 9.80
CA PHE A 26 0.24 0.78 10.57
C PHE A 26 0.26 -0.07 11.84
N ARG A 27 1.45 -0.58 12.18
CA ARG A 27 1.67 -1.32 13.43
C ARG A 27 1.36 -0.42 14.63
N ALA A 28 0.84 -1.04 15.69
CA ALA A 28 0.49 -0.34 16.93
C ALA A 28 1.68 0.38 17.58
N GLU A 29 2.90 -0.15 17.37
CA GLU A 29 4.13 0.45 17.85
C GLU A 29 4.50 1.77 17.14
N ILE A 30 4.08 1.93 15.88
CA ILE A 30 4.35 3.13 15.08
C ILE A 30 3.30 4.21 15.37
N MET A 31 2.05 3.82 15.63
CA MET A 31 0.96 4.72 16.00
C MET A 31 0.30 4.29 17.32
N PRO A 32 0.95 4.55 18.47
CA PRO A 32 0.37 4.27 19.77
C PRO A 32 -0.87 5.14 20.02
N GLY A 33 -1.82 4.62 20.81
CA GLY A 33 -3.06 5.35 21.15
C GLY A 33 -4.08 5.50 20.02
N LYS A 34 -3.81 4.94 18.82
CA LYS A 34 -4.76 4.90 17.70
C LYS A 34 -5.33 3.51 17.52
N SER A 35 -6.65 3.44 17.30
CA SER A 35 -7.35 2.19 16.96
C SER A 35 -6.92 1.68 15.58
N ARG A 36 -7.09 0.39 15.32
CA ARG A 36 -6.72 -0.23 14.03
C ARG A 36 -7.29 0.52 12.82
N ASP A 37 -8.55 0.93 12.90
CA ASP A 37 -9.23 1.68 11.85
C ASP A 37 -8.54 3.03 11.55
N GLN A 38 -8.21 3.78 12.59
CA GLN A 38 -7.48 5.05 12.49
C GLN A 38 -6.03 4.90 12.00
N ARG A 39 -5.48 3.69 12.06
CA ARG A 39 -4.14 3.33 11.54
C ARG A 39 -4.21 2.74 10.14
N THR A 40 -5.40 2.54 9.58
CA THR A 40 -5.59 1.98 8.26
C THR A 40 -5.68 3.10 7.24
N PHE A 41 -4.81 3.06 6.25
CA PHE A 41 -4.72 4.04 5.18
C PHE A 41 -4.72 3.34 3.84
N ARG A 42 -5.15 4.06 2.82
CA ARG A 42 -5.12 3.57 1.45
C ARG A 42 -3.85 4.04 0.75
N ILE A 43 -3.21 3.16 0.00
CA ILE A 43 -2.04 3.50 -0.81
C ILE A 43 -2.47 4.34 -2.01
N GLU A 44 -1.89 5.53 -2.15
CA GLU A 44 -2.05 6.37 -3.33
C GLU A 44 -1.14 5.88 -4.46
N ARG A 45 0.15 5.69 -4.17
CA ARG A 45 1.12 5.19 -5.15
C ARG A 45 2.24 4.40 -4.52
N VAL A 46 2.71 3.40 -5.26
CA VAL A 46 3.90 2.62 -4.93
C VAL A 46 5.08 3.21 -5.71
N LEU A 47 6.18 3.44 -5.03
CA LEU A 47 7.40 4.01 -5.60
C LEU A 47 8.33 2.88 -6.08
N PRO A 48 9.22 3.16 -7.06
CA PRO A 48 10.14 2.15 -7.59
C PRO A 48 11.12 1.57 -6.55
N ASN A 49 11.31 2.26 -5.42
CA ASN A 49 12.16 1.85 -4.30
C ASN A 49 11.44 0.92 -3.29
N GLY A 50 10.19 0.52 -3.56
CA GLY A 50 9.38 -0.32 -2.67
C GLY A 50 8.68 0.41 -1.52
N ARG A 51 8.78 1.75 -1.47
CA ARG A 51 8.02 2.59 -0.53
C ARG A 51 6.65 2.95 -1.08
N VAL A 52 5.74 3.36 -0.21
CA VAL A 52 4.39 3.79 -0.56
C VAL A 52 4.10 5.21 -0.08
N ILE A 53 3.30 5.92 -0.86
CA ILE A 53 2.65 7.17 -0.47
C ILE A 53 1.18 6.83 -0.19
N LEU A 54 0.63 7.42 0.86
CA LEU A 54 -0.70 7.14 1.37
C LEU A 54 -1.63 8.34 1.13
N TYR A 55 -2.91 8.06 0.91
CA TYR A 55 -3.91 9.12 0.88
C TYR A 55 -4.01 9.81 2.25
N ASN A 56 -4.04 11.14 2.23
CA ASN A 56 -4.20 12.00 3.41
C ASN A 56 -3.14 11.75 4.52
N PHE A 57 -1.99 11.17 4.18
CA PHE A 57 -0.91 10.94 5.13
C PHE A 57 0.44 11.23 4.50
N LEU A 58 1.14 12.19 5.07
CA LEU A 58 2.37 12.74 4.49
C LEU A 58 3.55 11.77 4.65
N GLY A 59 4.46 11.83 3.68
CA GLY A 59 5.72 11.08 3.69
C GLY A 59 5.67 9.72 2.99
N GLU A 60 6.85 9.12 2.84
CA GLU A 60 7.05 7.80 2.23
C GLU A 60 7.22 6.71 3.28
N HIS A 61 6.47 5.62 3.14
CA HIS A 61 6.42 4.54 4.13
C HIS A 61 6.95 3.23 3.57
N ARG A 62 7.61 2.44 4.42
CA ARG A 62 8.16 1.13 4.08
C ARG A 62 7.28 0.01 4.64
N GLU A 63 7.34 -1.17 4.04
CA GLU A 63 6.57 -2.35 4.44
C GLU A 63 6.59 -2.62 5.95
N GLY A 64 7.78 -2.61 6.57
CA GLY A 64 7.93 -2.92 8.00
C GLY A 64 7.25 -1.95 8.97
N ALA A 65 6.71 -0.82 8.49
CA ALA A 65 5.87 0.07 9.28
C ALA A 65 4.42 -0.44 9.40
N PHE A 66 4.03 -1.36 8.53
CA PHE A 66 2.67 -1.89 8.42
C PHE A 66 2.55 -3.28 9.02
N GLU A 67 1.33 -3.65 9.39
CA GLU A 67 0.97 -5.01 9.76
C GLU A 67 1.00 -5.90 8.52
N THR A 68 1.44 -7.16 8.68
CA THR A 68 1.44 -8.14 7.58
C THR A 68 0.02 -8.35 7.07
N ILE A 69 -0.17 -8.13 5.77
CA ILE A 69 -1.49 -8.21 5.14
C ILE A 69 -1.84 -9.68 4.95
N ASN A 70 -2.73 -10.18 5.82
CA ASN A 70 -3.31 -11.50 5.64
C ASN A 70 -4.42 -11.41 4.59
N PHE A 71 -4.06 -11.67 3.32
CA PHE A 71 -4.96 -11.63 2.16
C PHE A 71 -6.21 -12.52 2.28
N LEU A 72 -6.24 -13.45 3.24
CA LEU A 72 -7.37 -14.36 3.49
C LEU A 72 -8.58 -13.70 4.18
N ARG A 73 -8.46 -12.46 4.68
CA ARG A 73 -9.50 -11.83 5.52
C ARG A 73 -10.41 -10.84 4.80
N GLU A 74 -10.14 -10.50 3.54
CA GLU A 74 -10.93 -9.50 2.79
C GLU A 74 -12.17 -10.09 2.11
N LYS A 75 -12.38 -11.42 2.15
CA LYS A 75 -13.51 -12.10 1.47
C LYS A 75 -14.79 -12.23 2.31
N VAL A 76 -14.88 -11.59 3.47
CA VAL A 76 -15.99 -11.81 4.46
C VAL A 76 -16.77 -10.51 4.73
N ARG A 77 -16.67 -9.50 3.86
CA ARG A 77 -17.41 -8.23 4.03
C ARG A 77 -18.07 -7.78 2.73
N GLU A 78 -18.68 -8.72 2.02
CA GLU A 78 -19.75 -8.45 1.06
C GLU A 78 -20.88 -9.40 1.45
N ASP A 79 -21.79 -8.90 2.29
CA ASP A 79 -23.11 -9.48 2.61
C ASP A 79 -24.17 -8.49 2.09
#